data_AF-A0A1A8DZ01-F1
#
_entry.id   AF-A0A1A8DZ01-F1
#
_cell.length_a   1.000
_cell.length_b   1.000
_cell.length_c   1.000
_cell.angle_alpha   90.00
_cell.angle_beta   90.00
_cell.angle_gamma   90.00
#
_symmetry.space_group_name_H-M   'P 1'
#
loop_
_entity.id
_entity.type
_entity.pdbx_description
1 polymer ?
#
loop_
_entity_poly.entity_id
_entity_poly.type
_entity_poly.pdbx_seq_one_letter_code
_entity_poly.pdbx_strand_id
1 'polypeptide(L)'
;KTLRNRDFQEVTLERDGETLLQFAAIYGFRNIQTLVHRMRKGRVPYQLVEVLSCPGGCLSGRGQAESEVEGRVDKALVQQMEEVYSSLPVRLPELNPVLKTLYEDWLQGQDSPRAGKLLHTEYRSPGQAHTQPPHMQW
;
A
#
# COMPACT_ATOMS: atom_id res chain seq x y z
N LYS A 1 -15.46 20.02 -16.26
CA LYS A 1 -14.20 19.26 -16.07
C LYS A 1 -14.45 18.25 -14.96
N THR A 2 -14.63 16.97 -15.30
CA THR A 2 -14.83 15.88 -14.33
C THR A 2 -13.57 15.78 -13.47
N LEU A 3 -13.68 16.15 -12.20
CA LEU A 3 -12.64 15.92 -11.21
C LEU A 3 -12.40 14.41 -11.16
N ARG A 4 -11.34 13.91 -11.83
CA ARG A 4 -10.85 12.54 -11.62
C ARG A 4 -10.60 12.43 -10.12
N ASN A 5 -11.36 11.56 -9.44
CA ASN A 5 -11.16 11.26 -8.04
C ASN A 5 -9.73 10.73 -7.89
N ARG A 6 -8.80 11.54 -7.37
CA ARG A 6 -7.40 11.12 -7.20
C ARG A 6 -7.26 9.94 -6.24
N ASP A 7 -8.27 9.70 -5.40
CA ASP A 7 -8.32 8.62 -4.43
C ASP A 7 -9.07 7.37 -4.94
N PHE A 8 -9.47 7.35 -6.21
CA PHE A 8 -9.99 6.16 -6.88
C PHE A 8 -9.45 6.15 -8.31
N GLN A 9 -8.34 5.46 -8.51
CA GLN A 9 -7.67 5.36 -9.80
C GLN A 9 -7.74 3.93 -10.33
N GLU A 10 -7.90 3.81 -11.64
CA GLU A 10 -7.88 2.54 -12.36
C GLU A 10 -6.79 2.61 -13.42
N VAL A 11 -6.01 1.54 -13.53
CA VAL A 11 -4.90 1.44 -14.48
C VAL A 11 -5.04 0.14 -15.26
N THR A 12 -4.85 0.21 -16.57
CA THR A 12 -4.87 -0.96 -17.46
C THR A 12 -3.48 -1.15 -18.06
N LEU A 13 -2.97 -2.36 -17.97
CA LEU A 13 -1.81 -2.81 -18.74
C LEU A 13 -2.29 -3.43 -20.04
N GLU A 14 -1.90 -2.82 -21.16
CA GLU A 14 -2.26 -3.28 -22.50
C GLU A 14 -1.02 -3.66 -23.29
N ARG A 15 -1.17 -4.63 -24.20
CA ARG A 15 -0.18 -4.99 -25.21
C ARG A 15 -0.92 -5.33 -26.50
N ASP A 16 -0.49 -4.72 -27.60
CA ASP A 16 -1.06 -4.97 -28.94
C ASP A 16 -2.59 -4.77 -29.02
N GLY A 17 -3.14 -3.85 -28.21
CA GLY A 17 -4.57 -3.56 -28.14
C GLY A 17 -5.39 -4.51 -27.25
N GLU A 18 -4.74 -5.52 -26.64
CA GLU A 18 -5.36 -6.41 -25.67
C GLU A 18 -5.09 -5.95 -24.23
N THR A 19 -6.13 -5.95 -23.41
CA THR A 19 -6.01 -5.75 -21.95
C THR A 19 -5.43 -7.00 -21.31
N LEU A 20 -4.21 -6.89 -20.77
CA LEU A 20 -3.55 -7.98 -20.07
C LEU A 20 -3.91 -8.02 -18.59
N LEU A 21 -3.84 -6.87 -17.92
CA LEU A 21 -4.10 -6.73 -16.49
C LEU A 21 -4.79 -5.39 -16.20
N GLN A 22 -5.60 -5.38 -15.15
CA GLN A 22 -6.27 -4.21 -14.63
C GLN A 22 -5.98 -4.09 -13.13
N PHE A 23 -5.75 -2.86 -12.70
CA PHE A 23 -5.32 -2.51 -11.35
C PHE A 23 -6.20 -1.38 -10.83
N ALA A 24 -6.28 -1.25 -9.50
CA ALA A 24 -6.90 -0.10 -8.87
C ALA A 24 -6.12 0.38 -7.64
N ALA A 25 -6.10 1.70 -7.44
CA ALA A 25 -5.63 2.33 -6.21
C ALA A 25 -6.82 3.05 -5.54
N ILE A 26 -7.17 2.62 -4.34
CA ILE A 26 -8.43 2.95 -3.65
C ILE A 26 -8.13 3.52 -2.26
N TYR A 27 -8.19 4.84 -2.14
CA TYR A 27 -7.84 5.55 -0.91
C TYR A 27 -9.09 6.14 -0.24
N GLY A 28 -9.13 6.11 1.08
CA GLY A 28 -10.27 6.61 1.85
C GLY A 28 -11.39 5.59 2.03
N PHE A 29 -11.91 5.48 3.25
CA PHE A 29 -12.93 4.49 3.63
C PHE A 29 -14.19 4.51 2.74
N ARG A 30 -14.62 5.68 2.26
CA ARG A 30 -15.76 5.79 1.32
C ARG A 30 -15.50 5.06 -0.01
N ASN A 31 -14.30 5.18 -0.58
CA ASN A 31 -13.94 4.51 -1.82
C ASN A 31 -13.77 3.01 -1.57
N ILE A 32 -13.22 2.62 -0.41
CA ILE A 32 -13.11 1.22 0.03
C ILE A 32 -14.49 0.56 0.11
N GLN A 33 -15.46 1.20 0.77
CA GLN A 33 -16.83 0.69 0.83
C GLN A 33 -17.45 0.52 -0.57
N THR A 34 -17.16 1.45 -1.47
CA THR A 34 -17.62 1.38 -2.86
C THR A 34 -17.00 0.18 -3.59
N LEU A 35 -15.69 -0.03 -3.45
CA LEU A 35 -14.98 -1.19 -3.99
C LEU A 35 -15.58 -2.49 -3.46
N VAL A 36 -15.71 -2.64 -2.13
CA VAL A 36 -16.25 -3.86 -1.50
C VAL A 36 -17.66 -4.18 -2.00
N HIS A 37 -18.50 -3.17 -2.18
CA HIS A 37 -19.84 -3.36 -2.76
C HIS A 37 -19.81 -3.79 -4.23
N ARG A 38 -18.88 -3.24 -5.04
CA ARG A 38 -18.67 -3.70 -6.44
C ARG A 38 -18.17 -5.14 -6.48
N MET A 39 -17.22 -5.50 -5.62
CA MET A 39 -16.70 -6.87 -5.49
C MET A 39 -17.79 -7.87 -5.13
N ARG A 40 -18.64 -7.55 -4.14
CA ARG A 40 -19.77 -8.41 -3.74
C ARG A 40 -20.77 -8.64 -4.88
N LYS A 41 -20.89 -7.70 -5.81
CA LYS A 41 -21.75 -7.83 -7.00
C LYS A 41 -21.07 -8.55 -8.18
N GLY A 42 -19.82 -9.00 -8.03
CA GLY A 42 -19.01 -9.57 -9.10
C GLY A 42 -18.62 -8.56 -10.18
N ARG A 43 -18.48 -7.28 -9.82
CA ARG A 43 -18.26 -6.17 -10.76
C ARG A 43 -16.91 -5.48 -10.55
N VAL A 44 -15.82 -6.25 -10.50
CA VAL A 44 -14.46 -5.70 -10.52
C VAL A 44 -13.59 -6.47 -11.51
N PRO A 45 -12.84 -5.79 -12.38
CA PRO A 45 -11.96 -6.46 -13.34
C PRO A 45 -10.51 -6.59 -12.85
N TYR A 46 -10.20 -6.17 -11.63
CA TYR A 46 -8.82 -5.98 -11.16
C TYR A 46 -8.16 -7.27 -10.67
N GLN A 47 -6.88 -7.45 -10.99
CA GLN A 47 -6.04 -8.54 -10.46
C GLN A 47 -5.31 -8.12 -9.17
N LEU A 48 -5.04 -6.83 -9.01
CA LEU A 48 -4.41 -6.26 -7.82
C LEU A 48 -5.07 -4.92 -7.48
N VAL A 49 -5.34 -4.73 -6.19
CA VAL A 49 -5.89 -3.48 -5.66
C VAL A 49 -5.05 -3.00 -4.48
N GLU A 50 -4.54 -1.78 -4.58
CA GLU A 50 -3.92 -1.07 -3.47
C GLU A 50 -4.99 -0.32 -2.68
N VAL A 51 -4.95 -0.42 -1.35
CA VAL A 51 -5.95 0.19 -0.46
C VAL A 51 -5.26 0.99 0.65
N LEU A 52 -5.67 2.25 0.82
CA LEU A 52 -5.23 3.10 1.94
C LEU A 52 -6.44 3.67 2.67
N SER A 53 -6.41 3.66 4.00
CA SER A 53 -7.56 4.10 4.81
C SER A 53 -7.84 5.60 4.73
N CYS A 54 -6.79 6.41 4.57
CA CYS A 54 -6.88 7.87 4.49
C CYS A 54 -6.97 8.33 3.02
N PRO A 55 -7.86 9.26 2.69
CA PRO A 55 -7.77 10.01 1.42
C PRO A 55 -6.39 10.67 1.32
N GLY A 56 -5.76 10.69 0.15
CA GLY A 56 -4.39 11.20 -0.01
C GLY A 56 -3.29 10.31 0.59
N GLY A 57 -3.63 9.10 1.03
CA GLY A 57 -2.66 8.13 1.56
C GLY A 57 -2.04 8.51 2.90
N CYS A 58 -0.88 7.95 3.21
CA CYS A 58 -0.23 8.09 4.52
C CYS A 58 0.15 9.54 4.87
N LEU A 59 0.41 10.39 3.88
CA LEU A 59 0.73 11.82 4.07
C LEU A 59 -0.46 12.64 4.60
N SER A 60 -1.66 12.09 4.53
CA SER A 60 -2.88 12.69 5.11
C SER A 60 -3.33 11.95 6.37
N GLY A 61 -2.46 11.11 6.95
CA GLY A 61 -2.73 10.41 8.20
C GLY A 61 -2.81 11.36 9.40
N ARG A 62 -3.59 10.99 10.42
CA ARG A 62 -3.73 11.78 11.65
C ARG A 62 -2.45 11.86 12.50
N GLY A 63 -1.44 11.04 12.19
CA GLY A 63 -0.15 11.05 12.89
C GLY A 63 0.90 11.98 12.28
N GLN A 64 0.53 12.82 11.30
CA GLN A 64 1.47 13.74 10.65
C GLN A 64 1.79 14.95 11.54
N ALA A 65 2.95 15.56 11.31
CA ALA A 65 3.33 16.79 11.98
C ALA A 65 2.32 17.91 11.66
N GLU A 66 1.81 18.53 12.72
CA GLU A 66 0.87 19.64 12.59
C GLU A 66 1.63 20.94 12.34
N SER A 67 1.04 21.82 11.53
CA SER A 67 1.53 23.19 11.37
C SER A 67 1.29 23.99 12.65
N GLU A 68 1.88 25.19 12.73
CA GLU A 68 1.60 26.16 13.80
C GLU A 68 0.11 26.53 13.92
N VAL A 69 -0.69 26.24 12.88
CA VAL A 69 -2.15 26.25 12.94
C VAL A 69 -2.65 24.83 13.24
N GLU A 70 -3.23 24.64 14.43
CA GLU A 70 -3.73 23.36 14.94
C GLU A 70 -4.59 22.60 13.92
N GLY A 71 -4.34 21.29 13.80
CA GLY A 71 -5.14 20.38 12.99
C GLY A 71 -4.95 20.48 11.47
N ARG A 72 -3.93 21.22 11.00
CA ARG A 72 -3.55 21.23 9.58
C ARG A 72 -2.17 20.64 9.38
N VAL A 73 -2.07 19.73 8.40
CA VAL A 73 -0.78 19.20 7.94
C VAL A 73 0.10 20.34 7.42
N ASP A 74 1.37 20.35 7.80
CA ASP A 74 2.36 21.27 7.22
C ASP A 74 2.60 20.91 5.74
N LYS A 75 1.91 21.64 4.86
CA LYS A 75 1.99 21.42 3.42
C LYS A 75 3.36 21.73 2.84
N ALA A 76 4.12 22.65 3.44
CA ALA A 76 5.44 23.01 2.95
C ALA A 76 6.42 21.85 3.22
N LEU A 77 6.35 21.27 4.42
CA LEU A 77 7.16 20.11 4.77
C LEU A 77 6.81 18.89 3.91
N VAL A 78 5.52 18.62 3.68
CA VAL A 78 5.09 17.52 2.79
C VAL A 78 5.60 17.74 1.36
N GLN A 79 5.44 18.94 0.82
CA GLN A 79 5.92 19.29 -0.52
C GLN A 79 7.44 19.09 -0.64
N GLN A 80 8.20 19.53 0.36
CA GLN A 80 9.66 19.34 0.39
C GLN A 80 10.04 17.86 0.40
N MET A 81 9.35 17.04 1.21
CA MET A 81 9.56 15.59 1.25
C MET A 81 9.25 14.94 -0.11
N GLU A 82 8.15 15.33 -0.76
CA GLU A 82 7.77 14.83 -2.09
C GLU A 82 8.80 15.20 -3.17
N GLU A 83 9.34 16.42 -3.12
CA GLU A 83 10.40 16.88 -4.04
C GLU A 83 11.69 16.08 -3.85
N VAL A 84 12.12 15.87 -2.60
CA VAL A 84 13.30 15.05 -2.28
C VAL A 84 13.09 13.62 -2.78
N TYR A 85 11.94 13.00 -2.48
CA TYR A 85 11.64 11.65 -2.93
C TYR A 85 11.61 11.53 -4.46
N SER A 86 10.96 12.48 -5.14
CA SER A 86 10.84 12.48 -6.61
C SER A 86 12.18 12.72 -7.32
N SER A 87 13.15 13.33 -6.63
CA SER A 87 14.51 13.52 -7.15
C SER A 87 15.37 12.25 -7.11
N LEU A 88 14.96 11.23 -6.34
CA LEU A 88 15.72 9.99 -6.22
C LEU A 88 15.65 9.18 -7.52
N PRO A 89 16.76 8.57 -7.95
CA PRO A 89 16.74 7.68 -9.10
C PRO A 89 15.91 6.43 -8.76
N VAL A 90 15.02 6.05 -9.69
CA VAL A 90 14.29 4.78 -9.58
C VAL A 90 15.29 3.63 -9.66
N ARG A 91 15.26 2.74 -8.68
CA ARG A 91 16.08 1.53 -8.64
C ARG A 91 15.21 0.34 -8.27
N LEU A 92 15.42 -0.74 -8.99
CA LEU A 92 14.82 -2.04 -8.67
C LEU A 92 15.38 -2.52 -7.32
N PRO A 93 14.53 -2.88 -6.34
CA PRO A 93 14.98 -3.38 -5.04
C PRO A 93 15.96 -4.56 -5.14
N GLU A 94 15.80 -5.40 -6.16
CA GLU A 94 16.64 -6.58 -6.43
C GLU A 94 18.10 -6.22 -6.74
N LEU A 95 18.36 -4.99 -7.16
CA LEU A 95 19.71 -4.49 -7.44
C LEU A 95 20.41 -3.94 -6.18
N ASN A 96 19.72 -3.88 -5.04
CA ASN A 96 20.31 -3.40 -3.79
C ASN A 96 21.19 -4.51 -3.17
N PRO A 97 22.53 -4.34 -3.12
CA PRO A 97 23.43 -5.37 -2.59
C PRO A 97 23.16 -5.67 -1.12
N VAL A 98 22.69 -4.69 -0.34
CA VAL A 98 22.35 -4.89 1.08
C VAL A 98 21.15 -5.84 1.22
N LEU A 99 20.14 -5.70 0.35
CA LEU A 99 19.00 -6.62 0.33
C LEU A 99 19.45 -8.01 -0.10
N LYS A 100 20.33 -8.11 -1.10
CA LYS A 100 20.89 -9.39 -1.54
C LYS A 100 21.57 -10.11 -0.37
N THR A 101 22.46 -9.44 0.36
CA THR A 101 23.13 -10.01 1.55
C THR A 101 22.13 -10.42 2.63
N LEU A 102 21.11 -9.59 2.91
CA LEU A 102 20.06 -9.92 3.87
C LEU A 102 19.35 -11.23 3.49
N TYR A 103 18.98 -11.36 2.21
CA TYR A 103 18.27 -12.54 1.72
C TYR A 103 19.16 -13.78 1.71
N GLU A 104 20.36 -13.71 1.16
CA GLU A 104 21.27 -14.85 1.00
C GLU A 104 21.79 -15.34 2.36
N ASP A 105 22.30 -14.43 3.19
CA ASP A 105 23.07 -14.80 4.38
C ASP A 105 22.17 -15.03 5.60
N TRP A 106 21.14 -14.19 5.78
CA TRP A 106 20.31 -14.22 6.99
C TRP A 106 18.96 -14.89 6.78
N LEU A 107 18.26 -14.57 5.69
CA LEU A 107 16.96 -15.17 5.38
C LEU A 107 17.07 -16.51 4.68
N GLN A 108 18.24 -16.92 4.18
CA GLN A 108 18.47 -18.19 3.47
C GLN A 108 17.69 -18.31 2.14
N GLY A 109 17.55 -17.21 1.42
CA GLY A 109 16.84 -17.09 0.16
C GLY A 109 15.51 -16.34 0.28
N GLN A 110 15.03 -15.81 -0.86
CA GLN A 110 13.79 -15.04 -0.96
C GLN A 110 12.55 -15.85 -0.60
N ASP A 111 12.46 -17.09 -1.09
CA ASP A 111 11.32 -17.98 -0.87
C ASP A 111 11.58 -19.02 0.22
N SER A 112 12.54 -18.75 1.12
CA SER A 112 12.89 -19.71 2.16
C SER A 112 11.77 -19.84 3.20
N PRO A 113 11.67 -20.98 3.91
CA PRO A 113 10.77 -21.12 5.04
C PRO A 113 11.00 -20.07 6.14
N ARG A 114 12.25 -19.59 6.27
CA ARG A 114 12.62 -18.55 7.24
C ARG A 114 12.08 -17.18 6.82
N ALA A 115 12.19 -16.81 5.54
CA ALA A 115 11.60 -15.59 5.01
C ALA A 115 10.08 -15.61 5.18
N GLY A 116 9.43 -16.71 4.81
CA GLY A 116 7.98 -16.89 5.01
C GLY A 116 7.56 -16.76 6.48
N LYS A 117 8.31 -17.35 7.41
CA LYS A 117 8.01 -17.26 8.84
C LYS A 117 8.20 -15.86 9.44
N LEU A 118 9.19 -15.10 8.97
CA LEU A 118 9.58 -13.82 9.58
C LEU A 118 8.93 -12.60 8.92
N LEU A 119 8.66 -12.66 7.61
CA LEU A 119 8.21 -11.51 6.83
C LEU A 119 6.75 -11.61 6.40
N HIS A 120 6.11 -12.78 6.51
CA HIS A 120 4.71 -12.95 6.15
C HIS A 120 3.81 -13.05 7.38
N THR A 121 2.57 -12.61 7.20
CA THR A 121 1.51 -12.74 8.19
C THR A 121 0.19 -13.03 7.48
N GLU A 122 -0.76 -13.62 8.19
CA GLU A 122 -2.10 -13.91 7.69
C GLU A 122 -3.15 -13.24 8.57
N TYR A 123 -4.16 -12.66 7.95
CA TYR A 123 -5.31 -12.09 8.65
C TYR A 123 -6.51 -13.03 8.48
N ARG A 124 -7.07 -13.49 9.60
CA ARG A 124 -8.25 -14.37 9.62
C ARG A 124 -9.45 -13.61 10.16
N SER A 125 -10.65 -14.05 9.77
CA SER A 125 -11.89 -13.44 10.26
C SER A 125 -11.98 -13.57 11.80
N PRO A 126 -12.55 -12.59 12.53
CA PRO A 126 -12.58 -12.55 14.01
C PRO A 126 -13.27 -13.71 14.74
N GLY A 127 -13.68 -14.79 14.05
CA GLY A 127 -14.25 -16.00 14.63
C GLY A 127 -13.29 -17.21 14.69
N GLN A 128 -12.06 -17.07 14.20
CA GLN A 128 -11.02 -18.09 14.35
C GLN A 128 -10.06 -17.64 15.45
N ALA A 129 -10.13 -18.30 16.61
CA ALA A 129 -9.38 -17.93 17.81
C ALA A 129 -7.87 -17.77 17.54
N HIS A 130 -7.32 -16.60 17.87
CA HIS A 130 -5.89 -16.38 17.93
C HIS A 130 -5.40 -16.79 19.32
N THR A 131 -4.48 -17.75 19.43
CA THR A 131 -3.56 -17.75 20.57
C THR A 131 -2.67 -16.54 20.38
N GLN A 132 -2.91 -15.47 21.15
CA GLN A 132 -2.04 -14.29 21.12
C GLN A 132 -0.62 -14.71 21.53
N PRO A 133 0.43 -14.25 20.82
CA PRO A 133 1.77 -14.29 21.37
C PRO A 133 1.80 -13.48 22.67
N PRO A 134 2.40 -13.99 23.75
CA PRO A 134 2.27 -13.42 25.10
C PRO A 134 2.81 -11.99 25.27
N HIS A 135 3.47 -11.42 24.25
CA HIS A 135 4.16 -10.13 24.33
C HIS A 135 3.42 -8.96 23.65
N MET A 136 2.22 -9.17 23.11
CA MET A 136 1.45 -8.13 22.43
C MET A 136 0.04 -8.05 23.05
N GLN A 137 -0.07 -7.29 24.14
CA GLN A 137 -1.34 -6.85 24.72
C GLN A 137 -1.43 -5.34 24.49
N TRP A 138 -2.43 -4.90 23.72
CA TRP A 138 -2.82 -3.50 23.60
C TRP A 138 -4.03 -3.26 24.49
#